data_AF-A0A8T5TZ99-F1
#
_entry.id   AF-A0A8T5TZ99-F1
#
_cell.length_a   1.000
_cell.length_b   1.000
_cell.length_c   1.000
_cell.angle_alpha   90.00
_cell.angle_beta   90.00
_cell.angle_gamma   90.00
#
_symmetry.space_group_name_H-M   'P 1'
#
loop_
_entity.id
_entity.type
_entity.pdbx_description
1 polymer ?
#
loop_
_entity_poly.entity_id
_entity_poly.type
_entity_poly.pdbx_seq_one_letter_code
_entity_poly.pdbx_strand_id
1 'polypeptide(L)'
;MKPLVAIYIIRVGLGAISGIISAFVASVSSSTELTTFLNSLTIALAVYLLSYYAIKTKFYNKVEKQSKIMTMGIGIFFISWIVFLVLIYTILIGPVAVV
;
A
#
# COMPACT_ATOMS: atom_id res chain seq x y z
N MET A 1 23.18 3.16 1.08
CA MET A 1 22.18 3.61 0.08
C MET A 1 21.80 5.06 0.35
N LYS A 2 21.48 5.85 -0.69
CA LYS A 2 20.96 7.22 -0.51
C LYS A 2 19.66 7.18 0.32
N PRO A 3 19.46 8.07 1.31
CA PRO A 3 18.27 8.06 2.18
C PRO A 3 16.93 8.01 1.43
N LEU A 4 16.82 8.74 0.32
CA LEU A 4 15.62 8.76 -0.53
C LEU A 4 15.35 7.42 -1.23
N VAL A 5 16.39 6.68 -1.62
CA VAL A 5 16.26 5.35 -2.23
C VAL A 5 15.79 4.34 -1.18
N ALA A 6 16.29 4.45 0.06
CA ALA A 6 15.81 3.60 1.14
C ALA A 6 14.31 3.84 1.43
N ILE A 7 13.87 5.10 1.45
CA ILE A 7 12.44 5.45 1.59
C ILE A 7 11.63 4.84 0.43
N TYR A 8 12.11 4.95 -0.80
CA TYR A 8 11.45 4.36 -1.97
C TYR A 8 11.24 2.85 -1.82
N ILE A 9 12.27 2.08 -1.45
CA ILE A 9 12.16 0.62 -1.27
C ILE A 9 11.24 0.27 -0.10
N ILE A 10 11.30 1.02 1.00
CA ILE A 10 10.36 0.85 2.13
C ILE A 10 8.91 1.06 1.65
N ARG A 11 8.65 2.05 0.80
CA ARG A 11 7.31 2.31 0.23
C ARG A 11 6.83 1.17 -0.66
N VAL A 12 7.72 0.51 -1.42
CA VAL A 12 7.35 -0.70 -2.17
C VAL A 12 6.89 -1.81 -1.23
N GLY A 13 7.70 -2.13 -0.20
CA GLY A 13 7.35 -3.17 0.77
C GLY A 13 6.04 -2.87 1.52
N LEU A 14 5.84 -1.62 1.94
CA LEU A 14 4.60 -1.21 2.59
C LEU A 14 3.38 -1.27 1.66
N GLY A 15 3.55 -0.93 0.38
CA GLY A 15 2.49 -1.06 -0.62
C GLY A 15 2.09 -2.53 -0.80
N ALA A 16 3.07 -3.43 -0.91
CA ALA A 16 2.82 -4.87 -1.00
C ALA A 16 2.07 -5.41 0.24
N ILE A 17 2.53 -5.07 1.46
CA ILE A 17 1.87 -5.46 2.71
C ILE A 17 0.43 -4.92 2.76
N SER A 18 0.23 -3.66 2.38
CA SER A 18 -1.11 -3.07 2.31
C SER A 18 -1.99 -3.80 1.31
N GLY A 19 -1.46 -4.20 0.14
CA GLY A 19 -2.21 -4.93 -0.88
C GLY A 19 -2.67 -6.29 -0.39
N ILE A 20 -1.79 -7.01 0.32
CA ILE A 20 -2.11 -8.30 0.95
C ILE A 20 -3.23 -8.14 1.99
N ILE A 21 -3.13 -7.14 2.87
CA ILE A 21 -4.15 -6.88 3.90
C ILE A 21 -5.48 -6.51 3.23
N SER A 22 -5.47 -5.62 2.24
CA SER A 22 -6.67 -5.24 1.49
C SER A 22 -7.31 -6.44 0.80
N ALA A 23 -6.52 -7.31 0.15
CA ALA A 23 -7.03 -8.51 -0.50
C ALA A 23 -7.68 -9.49 0.48
N PHE A 24 -7.08 -9.68 1.66
CA PHE A 24 -7.63 -10.55 2.69
C PHE A 24 -8.97 -10.00 3.19
N VAL A 25 -9.03 -8.70 3.53
CA VAL A 25 -10.28 -8.04 3.95
C VAL A 25 -11.34 -8.12 2.86
N ALA A 26 -10.97 -7.88 1.60
CA ALA A 26 -11.89 -8.00 0.47
C ALA A 26 -12.42 -9.43 0.29
N SER A 27 -11.59 -10.46 0.50
CA SER A 27 -11.99 -11.86 0.34
C SER A 27 -13.01 -12.35 1.38
N VAL A 28 -13.00 -11.78 2.59
CA VAL A 28 -13.93 -12.16 3.67
C VAL A 28 -15.14 -11.24 3.77
N SER A 29 -15.13 -10.10 3.06
CA SER A 29 -16.21 -9.11 3.12
C SER A 29 -17.27 -9.38 2.04
N SER A 30 -18.53 -9.57 2.44
CA SER A 30 -19.66 -9.70 1.51
C SER A 30 -20.21 -8.32 1.10
N SER A 31 -19.36 -7.50 0.48
CA SER A 31 -19.68 -6.12 0.09
C SER A 31 -19.79 -5.98 -1.43
N THR A 32 -20.48 -4.94 -1.90
CA THR A 32 -20.49 -4.58 -3.33
C THR A 32 -19.08 -4.18 -3.80
N GLU A 33 -18.83 -4.27 -5.11
CA GLU A 33 -17.51 -3.98 -5.70
C GLU A 33 -16.99 -2.58 -5.32
N LEU A 34 -17.86 -1.57 -5.35
CA LEU A 34 -17.50 -0.20 -4.99
C LEU A 34 -17.10 -0.08 -3.51
N THR A 35 -17.87 -0.69 -2.60
CA THR A 35 -17.56 -0.67 -1.17
C THR A 35 -16.25 -1.41 -0.88
N THR A 36 -16.01 -2.55 -1.53
CA THR A 36 -14.77 -3.31 -1.41
C THR A 36 -13.55 -2.51 -1.87
N PHE A 37 -13.68 -1.77 -2.99
CA PHE A 37 -12.63 -0.88 -3.46
C PHE A 37 -12.36 0.26 -2.47
N LEU A 38 -13.40 0.94 -1.98
CA LEU A 38 -13.26 2.05 -1.04
C LEU A 38 -12.65 1.61 0.31
N ASN A 39 -13.03 0.42 0.80
CA ASN A 39 -12.43 -0.17 2.01
C ASN A 39 -10.95 -0.44 1.80
N SER A 40 -10.59 -1.05 0.67
CA SER A 40 -9.21 -1.34 0.30
C SER A 40 -8.38 -0.06 0.18
N LEU A 41 -8.93 0.98 -0.44
CA LEU A 41 -8.30 2.29 -0.58
C LEU A 41 -8.11 2.97 0.78
N THR A 42 -9.10 2.86 1.66
CA THR A 42 -9.01 3.40 3.03
C THR A 42 -7.89 2.74 3.82
N ILE A 43 -7.73 1.42 3.72
CA ILE A 43 -6.60 0.68 4.32
C ILE A 43 -5.27 1.19 3.75
N ALA A 44 -5.16 1.33 2.44
CA ALA A 44 -3.93 1.82 1.80
C ALA A 44 -3.56 3.23 2.24
N LEU A 45 -4.54 4.14 2.30
CA LEU A 45 -4.33 5.50 2.79
C LEU A 45 -3.92 5.51 4.26
N ALA A 46 -4.57 4.72 5.11
CA ALA A 46 -4.23 4.61 6.52
C ALA A 46 -2.78 4.12 6.70
N VAL A 47 -2.38 3.05 6.01
CA VAL A 47 -1.00 2.52 6.04
C VAL A 47 -0.01 3.56 5.52
N TYR A 48 -0.35 4.30 4.45
CA TYR A 48 0.51 5.33 3.88
C TYR A 48 0.77 6.49 4.86
N LEU A 49 -0.29 6.96 5.53
CA LEU A 49 -0.22 8.06 6.50
C LEU A 49 0.50 7.62 7.77
N LEU A 50 0.18 6.44 8.32
CA LEU A 50 0.85 5.91 9.50
C LEU A 50 2.34 5.69 9.26
N SER A 51 2.70 5.15 8.09
CA SER A 51 4.11 4.94 7.74
C SER A 51 4.88 6.24 7.55
N TYR A 52 4.23 7.36 7.18
CA TYR A 52 4.90 8.66 7.14
C TYR A 52 5.45 9.04 8.52
N TYR A 53 4.68 8.88 9.60
CA TYR A 53 5.14 9.19 10.95
C TYR A 53 6.31 8.28 11.37
N ALA A 54 6.24 6.98 11.05
CA ALA A 54 7.31 6.03 11.34
C ALA A 54 8.60 6.29 10.53
N ILE A 55 8.49 6.68 9.26
CA ILE A 55 9.66 7.00 8.41
C ILE A 55 10.23 8.36 8.82
N LYS A 56 9.39 9.33 9.17
CA LYS A 56 9.81 10.67 9.62
C LYS A 56 10.76 10.58 10.81
N THR A 57 10.44 9.79 11.84
CA THR A 57 11.32 9.66 13.03
C THR A 57 12.69 9.09 12.68
N LYS A 58 12.75 8.13 11.74
CA LYS A 58 14.01 7.47 11.34
C LYS A 58 14.88 8.30 10.39
N PHE A 59 14.28 9.13 9.55
CA PHE A 59 14.97 9.87 8.48
C PHE A 59 15.00 11.39 8.69
N TYR A 60 14.51 11.90 9.83
CA TYR A 60 14.39 13.34 10.11
C TYR A 60 15.67 14.14 9.79
N ASN A 61 16.83 13.73 10.31
CA ASN A 61 18.11 14.42 10.09
C ASN A 61 18.90 13.92 8.86
N LYS A 62 18.30 13.04 8.04
CA LYS A 62 18.98 12.36 6.92
C LYS A 62 18.49 12.82 5.55
N VAL A 63 17.58 13.78 5.50
CA VAL A 63 17.02 14.32 4.25
C VAL A 63 17.04 15.84 4.26
N GLU A 64 17.28 16.45 3.09
CA GLU A 64 17.37 17.91 2.93
C GLU A 64 16.08 18.64 3.31
N LYS A 65 14.93 18.04 2.99
CA LYS A 65 13.60 18.62 3.22
C LYS A 65 12.64 17.54 3.68
N GLN A 66 11.90 17.82 4.76
CA GLN A 66 10.91 16.89 5.32
C GLN A 66 9.79 16.58 4.34
N SER A 67 9.42 17.52 3.47
CA SER A 67 8.41 17.31 2.43
C SER A 67 8.77 16.16 1.48
N LYS A 68 10.07 15.90 1.25
CA LYS A 68 10.52 14.76 0.44
C LYS A 68 10.19 13.41 1.09
N ILE A 69 10.07 13.32 2.42
CA ILE A 69 9.70 12.05 3.09
C ILE A 69 8.25 11.66 2.75
N MET A 70 7.37 12.65 2.63
CA MET A 70 5.96 12.44 2.34
C MET A 70 5.69 12.17 0.86
N THR A 71 6.43 12.81 -0.06
CA THR A 71 6.17 12.71 -1.50
C THR A 71 7.02 11.63 -2.18
N MET A 72 8.19 11.29 -1.63
CA MET A 72 9.05 10.27 -2.20
C MET A 72 8.40 8.88 -2.12
N GLY A 73 8.22 8.25 -3.27
CA GLY A 73 7.69 6.90 -3.37
C GLY A 73 6.18 6.79 -3.18
N ILE A 74 5.43 7.89 -3.28
CA ILE A 74 3.95 7.82 -3.21
C ILE A 74 3.37 7.00 -4.36
N GLY A 75 3.82 7.24 -5.60
CA GLY A 75 3.33 6.50 -6.76
C GLY A 75 3.62 5.01 -6.67
N ILE A 76 4.85 4.64 -6.31
CA ILE A 76 5.22 3.22 -6.22
C ILE A 76 4.49 2.50 -5.07
N PHE A 77 4.16 3.20 -3.98
CA PHE A 77 3.33 2.64 -2.92
C PHE A 77 1.97 2.20 -3.46
N PHE A 78 1.26 3.09 -4.16
CA PHE A 78 -0.06 2.79 -4.70
C PHE A 78 -0.02 1.78 -5.86
N ILE A 79 1.01 1.83 -6.71
CA ILE A 79 1.22 0.83 -7.76
C ILE A 79 1.47 -0.56 -7.12
N SER A 80 2.35 -0.65 -6.13
CA SER A 80 2.60 -1.91 -5.43
C SER A 80 1.34 -2.40 -4.70
N TRP A 81 0.58 -1.50 -4.07
CA TRP A 81 -0.67 -1.84 -3.41
C TRP A 81 -1.68 -2.45 -4.38
N ILE A 82 -1.96 -1.80 -5.52
CA ILE A 82 -2.96 -2.31 -6.46
C ILE A 82 -2.54 -3.63 -7.12
N VAL A 83 -1.25 -3.79 -7.43
CA VAL A 83 -0.71 -5.04 -7.99
C VAL A 83 -0.90 -6.19 -7.00
N PHE A 84 -0.50 -6.01 -5.74
CA PHE A 84 -0.64 -7.06 -4.72
C PHE A 84 -2.10 -7.28 -4.31
N LEU A 85 -2.93 -6.24 -4.30
CA LEU A 85 -4.37 -6.36 -4.08
C LEU A 85 -4.99 -7.31 -5.11
N VAL A 86 -4.83 -7.01 -6.40
CA VAL A 86 -5.43 -7.81 -7.47
C VAL A 86 -4.84 -9.22 -7.48
N LEU A 87 -3.51 -9.36 -7.41
CA LEU A 87 -2.84 -10.65 -7.44
C LEU A 87 -3.33 -11.58 -6.32
N ILE A 88 -3.33 -11.10 -5.07
CA ILE A 88 -3.71 -11.92 -3.92
C ILE A 88 -5.22 -12.16 -3.88
N TYR A 89 -6.03 -11.16 -4.22
CA TYR A 89 -7.49 -11.30 -4.26
C TYR A 89 -7.92 -12.36 -5.28
N THR A 90 -7.34 -12.34 -6.48
CA THR A 90 -7.59 -13.37 -7.51
C THR A 90 -7.16 -14.77 -7.05
N ILE A 91 -6.02 -14.88 -6.35
CA ILE A 91 -5.58 -16.17 -5.78
C ILE A 91 -6.56 -16.68 -4.72
N LEU A 92 -7.07 -15.79 -3.85
CA LEU A 92 -7.95 -16.17 -2.72
C LEU A 92 -9.36 -16.59 -3.15
N ILE A 93 -9.94 -15.92 -4.13
CA ILE A 93 -11.29 -16.23 -4.64
C ILE A 93 -11.26 -17.37 -5.65
N GLY A 94 -10.12 -17.61 -6.28
CA GLY A 94 -9.99 -18.58 -7.36
C GLY A 94 -10.54 -18.03 -8.69
N PRO A 95 -10.49 -18.84 -9.76
CA PRO A 95 -11.02 -18.45 -11.06
C PRO A 95 -12.52 -18.18 -10.95
N VAL A 96 -12.98 -17.04 -11.46
CA VAL A 96 -14.41 -16.82 -11.70
C VAL A 96 -14.85 -17.87 -12.71
N ALA A 97 -15.66 -18.84 -12.27
CA ALA A 97 -16.33 -19.76 -13.18
C ALA A 97 -17.28 -18.93 -14.04
N VAL A 98 -16.89 -18.69 -15.29
CA VAL A 98 -17.77 -18.08 -16.29
C VAL A 98 -18.78 -19.17 -16.67
N VAL A 99 -19.96 -19.14 -16.04
CA VAL A 99 -21.10 -20.01 -16.38
C VAL A 99 -22.00 -19.28 -17.37
#